data_AF-A0A957GFW5-F1
#
_entry.id   AF-A0A957GFW5-F1
#
_cell.length_a   1.000
_cell.length_b   1.000
_cell.length_c   1.000
_cell.angle_alpha   90.00
_cell.angle_beta   90.00
_cell.angle_gamma   90.00
#
_symmetry.space_group_name_H-M   'P 1'
#
loop_
_entity.id
_entity.type
_entity.pdbx_description
1 polymer ?
#
loop_
_entity_poly.entity_id
_entity_poly.type
_entity_poly.pdbx_seq_one_letter_code
_entity_poly.pdbx_strand_id
1 'polypeptide(L)' 'MALAMDVKEDVINALDDLSSEYAAELIAFIEFLRFKSQKRPLHLIKLGGLWQDLPPVSDNDIAEARREMWG' A
#
# COMPACT_ATOMS: atom_id res chain seq x y z
N MET A 1 25.06 14.89 -3.19
CA MET A 1 25.02 14.70 -1.72
C MET A 1 24.57 15.95 -0.95
N ALA A 2 24.55 17.16 -1.54
CA ALA A 2 24.10 18.39 -0.89
C ALA A 2 22.56 18.54 -0.72
N LEU A 3 21.77 17.96 -1.62
CA LEU A 3 20.29 18.02 -1.60
C LEU A 3 19.63 17.40 -0.35
N ALA A 4 20.32 16.54 0.39
CA ALA A 4 19.74 15.81 1.53
C ALA A 4 19.86 16.55 2.87
N MET A 5 20.81 17.48 3.01
CA MET A 5 20.97 18.27 4.24
C MET A 5 19.97 19.43 4.28
N ASP A 6 19.79 20.10 3.15
CA ASP A 6 18.87 21.24 2.97
C ASP A 6 17.42 20.84 3.29
N VAL A 7 16.95 19.73 2.69
CA VAL A 7 15.60 19.20 2.92
C VAL A 7 15.39 18.76 4.37
N LYS A 8 16.45 18.33 5.07
CA LYS A 8 16.33 17.91 6.46
C LYS A 8 16.17 19.11 7.40
N GLU A 9 16.89 20.20 7.14
CA GLU A 9 16.75 21.45 7.89
C GLU A 9 15.37 22.07 7.67
N ASP A 10 14.88 22.10 6.43
CA ASP A 10 13.52 22.59 6.13
C ASP A 10 12.43 21.81 6.89
N VAL A 11 12.56 20.48 6.97
CA VAL A 11 11.61 19.65 7.73
C VAL A 11 11.68 19.93 9.22
N ILE A 12 12.87 20.15 9.79
CA ILE A 12 13.01 20.47 11.21
C ILE A 12 12.38 21.82 11.53
N ASN A 13 12.64 22.85 10.72
CA ASN A 13 12.06 24.18 10.90
C ASN A 13 10.52 24.13 10.81
N ALA A 14 9.98 23.38 9.85
CA ALA A 14 8.53 23.21 9.71
C ALA A 14 7.89 22.45 10.89
N LEU A 15 8.65 21.57 11.57
CA LEU A 15 8.21 20.87 12.77
C LEU A 15 8.20 21.77 14.01
N ASP A 16 9.18 22.68 14.12
CA ASP A 16 9.29 23.63 15.24
C ASP A 16 8.18 24.69 15.20
N ASP A 17 7.73 25.09 14.00
CA ASP A 17 6.60 26.01 13.81
C ASP A 17 5.22 25.36 14.03
N LEU A 18 5.16 24.03 14.14
CA LEU A 18 3.89 23.31 14.28
C LEU A 18 3.43 23.24 15.74
N SER A 19 2.15 23.52 15.97
CA SER A 19 1.54 23.35 17.31
C SER A 19 1.64 21.90 17.79
N SER A 20 1.90 21.71 19.09
CA SER A 20 2.03 20.40 19.73
C SER A 20 0.78 19.53 19.64
N GLU A 21 -0.38 20.12 19.31
CA GLU A 21 -1.64 19.43 19.07
C GLU A 21 -1.57 18.41 17.91
N TYR A 22 -0.67 18.64 16.93
CA TYR A 22 -0.50 17.77 15.77
C TYR A 22 0.60 16.70 15.96
N ALA A 23 1.27 16.66 17.12
CA ALA A 23 2.41 15.76 17.34
C ALA A 23 2.05 14.28 17.15
N ALA A 24 0.85 13.87 17.58
CA ALA A 24 0.36 12.51 17.40
C ALA A 24 0.15 12.14 15.91
N GLU A 25 -0.39 13.09 15.13
CA GLU A 25 -0.66 12.91 13.70
C GLU A 25 0.65 12.84 12.89
N LEU A 26 1.65 13.62 13.30
CA LEU A 26 3.00 13.59 12.75
C LEU A 26 3.71 12.26 13.00
N ILE A 27 3.63 11.73 14.23
CA ILE A 27 4.19 10.42 14.57
C ILE A 27 3.56 9.36 13.67
N ALA A 28 2.22 9.35 13.55
CA ALA A 28 1.51 8.41 12.69
C ALA A 28 1.93 8.52 11.22
N PHE A 29 2.12 9.74 10.71
CA PHE A 29 2.57 9.96 9.34
C PHE A 29 4.00 9.49 9.10
N ILE A 30 4.92 9.73 10.04
CA ILE A 30 6.31 9.24 9.96
C ILE A 30 6.34 7.70 9.99
N GLU A 31 5.53 7.08 10.84
CA GLU A 31 5.38 5.62 10.87
C GLU A 31 4.87 5.07 9.55
N PHE A 32 3.87 5.73 8.94
CA PHE A 32 3.38 5.38 7.61
C PHE A 32 4.46 5.48 6.54
N LEU A 33 5.27 6.54 6.54
CA LEU A 33 6.37 6.70 5.58
C LEU A 33 7.46 5.63 5.79
N ARG A 34 7.77 5.25 7.04
CA ARG A 34 8.64 4.11 7.34
C ARG A 34 8.08 2.81 6.81
N PHE A 35 6.80 2.55 7.03
CA PHE A 35 6.12 1.37 6.48
C PHE A 35 6.19 1.35 4.95
N LYS A 36 5.91 2.47 4.28
CA LYS A 36 5.92 2.58 2.81
C LYS A 36 7.32 2.42 2.22
N SER A 37 8.35 2.91 2.90
CA SER A 37 9.74 2.80 2.45
C SER A 37 10.32 1.39 2.65
N GLN A 38 9.75 0.58 3.54
CA GLN A 38 10.04 -0.85 3.59
C GLN A 38 9.52 -1.49 2.29
N LYS A 39 10.44 -1.71 1.33
CA LYS A 39 10.19 -2.57 0.16
C LYS A 39 9.86 -3.97 0.65
N ARG A 40 8.57 -4.25 0.88
CA ARG A 40 8.13 -5.62 1.09
C ARG A 40 8.37 -6.36 -0.24
N PRO A 41 9.09 -7.49 -0.24
CA PRO A 41 9.14 -8.31 -1.43
C PRO A 41 7.69 -8.65 -1.79
N LEU A 42 7.28 -8.29 -3.00
CA LEU A 42 5.99 -8.68 -3.55
C LEU A 42 5.89 -10.20 -3.44
N HIS A 43 5.14 -10.69 -2.45
CA HIS A 43 4.76 -12.09 -2.37
C HIS A 43 3.66 -12.29 -3.41
N LEU A 44 4.09 -12.42 -4.67
CA LEU A 44 3.24 -12.88 -5.75
C LEU A 44 2.92 -14.35 -5.45
N ILE A 45 1.78 -14.58 -4.80
CA ILE A 45 1.22 -15.92 -4.69
C ILE A 45 0.81 -16.31 -6.11
N LYS A 46 1.59 -17.19 -6.74
CA LYS A 46 1.20 -17.81 -7.99
C LYS A 46 -0.04 -18.66 -7.72
N LEU A 47 -1.22 -18.10 -8.02
CA LEU A 47 -2.50 -18.81 -7.94
C LEU A 47 -2.49 -20.09 -8.77
N GLY A 48 -1.59 -20.19 -9.76
CA GLY A 48 -1.43 -21.36 -10.61
C GLY A 48 -1.10 -22.68 -9.90
N GLY A 49 -0.82 -22.70 -8.59
CA GLY A 49 -0.76 -23.95 -7.80
C GLY A 49 -2.11 -24.37 -7.21
N LEU A 50 -2.96 -23.42 -6.82
CA LEU A 50 -4.29 -23.67 -6.25
C LEU A 50 -5.34 -24.02 -7.32
N TRP A 51 -5.04 -23.72 -8.57
CA TRP A 51 -5.95 -23.86 -9.71
C TRP A 51 -5.59 -25.05 -10.62
N GLN A 52 -4.56 -25.86 -10.28
CA GLN A 52 -4.10 -26.95 -11.15
C GLN A 52 -5.14 -28.07 -11.30
N ASP A 53 -5.90 -28.35 -10.24
CA ASP A 53 -6.87 -29.44 -10.22
C ASP A 53 -8.32 -28.95 -10.44
N LEU A 54 -8.51 -27.65 -10.67
CA LEU A 54 -9.82 -27.11 -10.98
C LEU A 54 -10.15 -27.33 -12.46
N PRO A 55 -11.39 -27.72 -12.78
CA PRO A 55 -11.83 -27.76 -14.16
C PRO A 55 -11.70 -26.37 -14.80
N PRO A 56 -11.42 -26.29 -16.11
CA PRO A 56 -11.35 -25.01 -16.80
C PRO A 56 -12.68 -24.29 -16.67
N VAL A 57 -12.63 -23.01 -16.30
CA VAL A 57 -13.81 -22.15 -16.23
C VAL A 57 -14.38 -22.02 -17.63
N SER A 58 -15.64 -22.42 -17.80
CA SER A 58 -16.35 -22.32 -19.08
C SER A 58 -17.03 -20.96 -19.24
N ASP A 59 -17.40 -20.63 -20.47
CA ASP A 59 -18.19 -19.42 -20.76
C ASP A 59 -19.54 -19.41 -20.02
N ASN A 60 -20.10 -20.59 -19.75
CA ASN A 60 -21.34 -20.72 -18.98
C ASN A 60 -21.14 -20.37 -17.50
N ASP A 61 -20.03 -20.80 -16.91
CA ASP A 61 -19.70 -20.48 -15.51
C ASP A 61 -19.50 -18.97 -15.32
N ILE A 62 -18.90 -18.31 -16.32
CA ILE A 62 -18.72 -16.85 -16.33
C ILE A 62 -20.08 -16.13 -16.47
N ALA A 63 -20.94 -16.61 -17.37
CA ALA A 63 -22.27 -16.03 -17.58
C ALA A 63 -23.16 -16.16 -16.34
N GLU A 64 -23.10 -17.30 -15.65
CA GLU A 64 -23.79 -17.54 -14.39
C GLU A 64 -23.29 -16.62 -13.28
N ALA A 65 -21.97 -16.57 -13.05
CA ALA A 65 -21.39 -15.70 -12.04
C ALA A 65 -21.73 -14.21 -12.27
N ARG A 66 -21.72 -13.77 -13.53
CA ARG A 66 -22.10 -12.39 -13.89
C ARG A 66 -23.57 -12.11 -13.54
N ARG A 67 -24.47 -13.03 -13.83
CA ARG A 67 -25.90 -12.92 -13.48
C ARG A 67 -26.11 -12.90 -11.97
N GLU A 68 -25.42 -13.74 -11.21
CA GLU A 68 -25.55 -13.79 -9.75
C GLU A 68 -25.05 -12.52 -9.07
N MET A 69 -23.92 -11.98 -9.53
CA MET A 69 -23.32 -10.79 -8.95
C MET A 69 -24.01 -9.48 -9.37
N TRP A 70 -24.55 -9.41 -10.58
CA TRP A 70 -24.99 -8.15 -11.19
C TRP A 70 -26.46 -8.12 -11.61
N GLY A 71 -27.20 -9.23 -11.49
CA GLY A 71 -28.66 -9.30 -11.64
C GLY A 71 -29.21 -8.54 -12.84
#